data_AF-A0A1Z9IQ19-F1
#
_entry.id   AF-A0A1Z9IQ19-F1
#
_cell.length_a   1.000
_cell.length_b   1.000
_cell.length_c   1.000
_cell.angle_alpha   90.00
_cell.angle_beta   90.00
_cell.angle_gamma   90.00
#
_symmetry.space_group_name_H-M   'P 1'
#
loop_
_entity.id
_entity.type
_entity.pdbx_description
1 polymer ?
#
loop_
_entity_poly.entity_id
_entity_poly.type
_entity_poly.pdbx_seq_one_letter_code
_entity_poly.pdbx_strand_id
1 'polypeptide(L)'
;MIKDQNIISTFAKEIVERGMSVPAIFFLESTKYISFIGSQFLVFLGPLATCFINNKKYYNLAELLEDRTNIEFLINEIERLSIKN
;
A
#
# COMPACT_ATOMS: atom_id res chain seq x y z
N MET A 1 17.40 3.63 1.13
CA MET A 1 17.19 2.52 2.07
C MET A 1 16.54 2.95 3.40
N ILE A 2 17.20 3.62 4.35
CA ILE A 2 16.59 3.91 5.68
C ILE A 2 15.44 4.94 5.63
N LYS A 3 15.57 5.95 4.76
CA LYS A 3 14.56 7.02 4.63
C LYS A 3 13.26 6.50 4.02
N ASP A 4 13.36 5.54 3.12
CA ASP A 4 12.25 4.96 2.37
C ASP A 4 11.40 4.02 3.25
N GLN A 5 12.06 3.21 4.08
CA GLN A 5 11.41 2.34 5.05
C GLN A 5 10.61 3.13 6.10
N ASN A 6 11.10 4.28 6.56
CA ASN A 6 10.35 5.13 7.49
C ASN A 6 9.04 5.66 6.89
N ILE A 7 9.04 5.98 5.59
CA ILE A 7 7.83 6.43 4.88
C ILE A 7 6.85 5.27 4.78
N ILE A 8 7.33 4.07 4.42
CA ILE A 8 6.49 2.86 4.30
C ILE A 8 5.92 2.45 5.67
N SER A 9 6.71 2.47 6.74
CA SER A 9 6.24 2.17 8.10
C SER A 9 5.21 3.18 8.62
N THR A 10 5.37 4.47 8.27
CA THR A 10 4.36 5.49 8.62
C THR A 10 3.05 5.20 7.90
N PHE A 11 3.12 4.83 6.62
CA PHE A 11 1.94 4.46 5.84
C PHE A 11 1.26 3.17 6.35
N ALA A 12 2.04 2.15 6.70
CA ALA A 12 1.55 0.92 7.33
C ALA A 12 0.77 1.22 8.62
N LYS A 13 1.29 2.14 9.44
CA LYS A 13 0.63 2.57 10.67
C LYS A 13 -0.71 3.27 10.39
N GLU A 14 -0.76 4.19 9.42
CA GLU A 14 -2.01 4.86 9.03
C GLU A 14 -3.07 3.86 8.53
N ILE A 15 -2.67 2.80 7.83
CA ILE A 15 -3.58 1.73 7.36
C ILE A 15 -4.19 0.99 8.56
N VAL A 16 -3.36 0.60 9.52
CA VAL A 16 -3.79 -0.16 10.71
C VAL A 16 -4.69 0.69 11.61
N GLU A 17 -4.33 1.96 11.85
CA GLU A 17 -5.13 2.89 12.67
C GLU A 17 -6.53 3.15 12.07
N ARG A 18 -6.68 3.02 10.74
CA ARG A 18 -7.96 3.15 10.05
C ARG A 18 -8.75 1.83 9.98
N GLY A 19 -8.25 0.73 10.54
CA GLY A 19 -8.88 -0.59 10.47
C GLY A 19 -8.84 -1.23 9.07
N MET A 20 -7.91 -0.80 8.22
CA MET A 20 -7.85 -1.21 6.81
C MET A 20 -6.81 -2.31 6.53
N SER A 21 -6.27 -2.97 7.56
CA SER A 21 -5.19 -3.96 7.41
C SER A 21 -5.54 -5.08 6.41
N VAL A 22 -6.70 -5.72 6.60
CA VAL A 22 -7.15 -6.85 5.77
C VAL A 22 -7.35 -6.46 4.29
N PRO A 23 -8.15 -5.43 3.95
CA PRO A 23 -8.29 -5.03 2.55
C PRO A 23 -6.99 -4.49 1.96
N ALA A 24 -6.13 -3.80 2.72
CA ALA A 24 -4.85 -3.32 2.22
C ALA A 24 -3.89 -4.46 1.85
N ILE A 25 -3.73 -5.46 2.73
CA ILE A 25 -2.92 -6.65 2.44
C ILE A 25 -3.46 -7.38 1.22
N PHE A 26 -4.78 -7.57 1.13
CA PHE A 26 -5.41 -8.23 -0.03
C PHE A 26 -5.07 -7.52 -1.35
N PHE A 27 -5.20 -6.19 -1.41
CA PHE A 27 -4.86 -5.44 -2.62
C PHE A 27 -3.35 -5.47 -2.91
N LEU A 28 -2.50 -5.28 -1.91
CA LEU A 28 -1.04 -5.29 -2.07
C LEU A 28 -0.53 -6.67 -2.52
N GLU A 29 -1.01 -7.77 -1.93
CA GLU A 29 -0.71 -9.13 -2.40
C GLU A 29 -1.21 -9.35 -3.82
N SER A 30 -2.42 -8.88 -4.15
CA SER A 30 -2.94 -8.99 -5.51
C SER A 30 -2.04 -8.31 -6.53
N THR A 31 -1.39 -7.18 -6.21
CA THR A 31 -0.47 -6.50 -7.14
C THR A 31 0.72 -7.37 -7.58
N LYS A 32 1.15 -8.33 -6.74
CA LYS A 32 2.19 -9.29 -7.10
C LYS A 32 1.76 -10.28 -8.19
N TYR A 33 0.45 -10.46 -8.38
CA TYR A 33 -0.16 -11.40 -9.34
C TYR A 33 -0.94 -10.71 -10.48
N ILE A 34 -1.10 -9.38 -10.43
CA ILE A 34 -2.04 -8.58 -11.27
C ILE A 34 -1.61 -8.38 -12.72
N SER A 35 -0.50 -8.97 -13.18
CA SER A 35 -0.10 -8.98 -14.60
C SER A 35 -1.23 -9.42 -15.56
N PHE A 36 -2.29 -10.07 -15.05
CA PHE A 36 -3.43 -10.59 -15.80
C PHE A 36 -4.79 -9.85 -15.60
N ILE A 37 -5.02 -9.10 -14.50
CA ILE A 37 -6.34 -8.52 -14.14
C ILE A 37 -6.29 -6.97 -13.99
N GLY A 38 -5.14 -6.35 -14.26
CA GLY A 38 -4.91 -4.92 -14.03
C GLY A 38 -5.94 -3.97 -14.66
N SER A 39 -6.48 -4.28 -15.85
CA SER A 39 -7.45 -3.41 -16.54
C SER A 39 -8.80 -3.30 -15.83
N GLN A 40 -9.29 -4.39 -15.21
CA GLN A 40 -10.55 -4.39 -14.47
C GLN A 40 -10.37 -3.85 -13.04
N PHE A 41 -9.19 -4.08 -12.48
CA PHE A 41 -8.83 -3.57 -11.16
C PHE A 41 -8.73 -2.04 -11.11
N LEU A 42 -8.16 -1.40 -12.14
CA LEU A 42 -8.07 0.06 -12.25
C LEU A 42 -9.45 0.73 -12.33
N VAL A 43 -10.43 0.10 -12.99
CA VAL A 43 -11.82 0.58 -13.05
C VAL A 43 -12.48 0.50 -11.67
N PHE A 44 -12.22 -0.56 -10.91
CA PHE A 44 -12.70 -0.72 -9.54
C PHE A 44 -12.06 0.28 -8.56
N LEU A 45 -10.76 0.60 -8.73
CA LEU A 45 -10.04 1.54 -7.87
C LEU A 45 -10.28 3.04 -8.19
N GLY A 46 -10.90 3.38 -9.32
CA GLY A 46 -11.15 4.77 -9.74
C GLY A 46 -11.78 5.69 -8.66
N PRO A 47 -12.80 5.22 -7.90
CA PRO A 47 -13.39 6.00 -6.80
C PRO A 47 -12.50 6.14 -5.56
N LEU A 48 -11.59 5.19 -5.33
CA LEU A 48 -10.66 5.22 -4.19
C LEU A 48 -9.45 6.09 -4.49
N ALA A 49 -8.92 6.04 -5.73
CA ALA A 49 -7.77 6.82 -6.16
C ALA A 49 -7.97 8.33 -5.93
N THR A 50 -9.18 8.84 -6.13
CA THR A 50 -9.54 10.25 -5.91
C THR A 50 -9.67 10.65 -4.44
N CYS A 51 -9.89 9.69 -3.53
CA CYS A 51 -10.04 9.96 -2.09
C CYS A 51 -8.70 10.17 -1.36
N PHE A 52 -7.57 9.83 -2.00
CA PHE A 52 -6.23 9.91 -1.41
C PHE A 52 -5.30 10.95 -2.08
N ILE A 53 -5.80 11.77 -3.02
CA ILE A 53 -4.97 12.74 -3.77
C ILE A 53 -4.71 13.98 -2.91
N ASN A 54 -3.62 13.95 -2.14
CA ASN A 54 -2.89 15.14 -1.72
C ASN A 54 -1.47 15.08 -2.30
N ASN A 55 -1.24 15.89 -3.33
CA ASN A 55 -0.31 15.66 -4.44
C ASN A 55 1.20 15.54 -4.11
N LYS A 56 1.68 15.80 -2.89
CA LYS A 56 3.14 15.82 -2.62
C LYS A 56 3.70 14.61 -1.88
N LYS A 57 2.93 13.95 -1.02
CA LYS A 57 3.39 12.71 -0.34
C LYS A 57 3.16 11.46 -1.20
N TYR A 58 2.19 11.53 -2.11
CA TYR A 58 1.75 10.42 -2.94
C TYR A 58 2.81 9.98 -3.97
N TYR A 59 3.50 10.91 -4.64
CA TYR A 59 4.51 10.56 -5.66
C TYR A 59 5.68 9.76 -5.08
N ASN A 60 6.20 10.17 -3.92
CA ASN A 60 7.29 9.44 -3.27
C ASN A 60 6.85 8.04 -2.83
N LEU A 61 5.60 7.88 -2.38
CA LEU A 61 5.08 6.56 -2.01
C LEU A 61 4.85 5.69 -3.26
N ALA A 62 4.28 6.27 -4.32
CA ALA A 62 4.03 5.58 -5.58
C ALA A 62 5.31 5.05 -6.21
N GLU A 63 6.37 5.88 -6.28
CA GLU A 63 7.68 5.49 -6.78
C GLU A 63 8.30 4.36 -5.93
N LEU A 64 8.13 4.42 -4.59
CA LEU A 64 8.59 3.34 -3.71
C LEU A 64 7.82 2.03 -3.92
N LEU A 65 6.52 2.09 -4.21
CA LEU A 65 5.66 0.92 -4.40
C LEU A 65 5.82 0.29 -5.79
N GLU A 66 6.59 0.86 -6.71
CA GLU A 66 6.97 0.19 -7.97
C GLU A 66 7.92 -0.99 -7.73
N ASP A 67 8.72 -0.94 -6.67
CA ASP A 67 9.60 -2.04 -6.27
C ASP A 67 8.82 -3.08 -5.44
N ARG A 68 8.74 -4.30 -5.97
CA ARG A 68 8.12 -5.45 -5.30
C ARG A 68 8.65 -5.68 -3.88
N THR A 69 9.92 -5.42 -3.63
CA THR A 69 10.55 -5.56 -2.31
C THR A 69 9.93 -4.60 -1.29
N ASN A 70 9.60 -3.38 -1.72
CA ASN A 70 8.94 -2.39 -0.88
C ASN A 70 7.46 -2.74 -0.64
N ILE A 71 6.79 -3.35 -1.62
CA ILE A 71 5.44 -3.91 -1.44
C ILE A 71 5.48 -5.03 -0.39
N GLU A 72 6.44 -5.95 -0.48
CA GLU A 72 6.61 -7.03 0.50
C GLU A 72 6.94 -6.48 1.90
N PHE A 73 7.80 -5.46 1.99
CA PHE A 73 8.08 -4.78 3.24
C PHE A 73 6.83 -4.13 3.84
N LEU A 74 6.02 -3.43 3.03
CA LEU A 74 4.78 -2.81 3.47
C LEU A 74 3.78 -3.83 4.01
N ILE A 75 3.59 -4.96 3.31
CA ILE A 75 2.67 -6.04 3.74
C ILE A 75 3.09 -6.58 5.11
N ASN A 76 4.36 -6.97 5.24
CA ASN A 76 4.91 -7.50 6.50
C ASN A 76 4.75 -6.49 7.65
N GLU A 77 4.94 -5.21 7.37
CA GLU A 77 4.82 -4.16 8.37
C GLU A 77 3.36 -3.91 8.80
N ILE A 78 2.40 -3.97 7.86
CA ILE A 78 0.96 -3.92 8.18
C ILE A 78 0.58 -5.12 9.05
N GLU A 79 1.00 -6.33 8.70
CA GLU A 79 0.74 -7.54 9.48
C GLU A 79 1.31 -7.42 10.90
N ARG A 80 2.59 -7.04 11.01
CA ARG A 80 3.29 -6.85 12.28
C ARG A 80 2.56 -5.86 13.20
N LEU A 81 2.11 -4.75 12.64
CA LEU A 81 1.40 -3.71 13.39
C LEU A 81 -0.04 -4.13 13.72
N SER A 82 -0.72 -4.87 12.84
CA SER A 82 -2.09 -5.34 13.06
C SER A 82 -2.19 -6.42 14.13
N ILE A 83 -1.17 -7.28 14.29
CA ILE A 83 -1.13 -8.33 15.31
C ILE A 83 -0.83 -7.76 16.71
N LYS A 84 -0.26 -6.56 16.79
CA LYS A 84 0.19 -5.94 18.05
C LYS A 84 -0.88 -5.06 18.72
N ASN A 85 -2.01 -4.84 18.05
CA ASN A 85 -3.17 -4.08 18.54
C ASN A 85 -4.29 -5.00 19.04
#